data_AF-A0A354JA00-F1
#
_entry.id   AF-A0A354JA00-F1
#
_cell.length_a   1.000
_cell.length_b   1.000
_cell.length_c   1.000
_cell.angle_alpha   90.00
_cell.angle_beta   90.00
_cell.angle_gamma   90.00
#
_symmetry.space_group_name_H-M   'P 1'
#
loop_
_entity.id
_entity.type
_entity.pdbx_description
1 polymer ?
#
loop_
_entity_poly.entity_id
_entity_poly.type
_entity_poly.pdbx_seq_one_letter_code
_entity_poly.pdbx_strand_id
1 'polypeptide(L)'
;HSQEVEVYVKLPRGFYISTPVGKYNPDWAIAFYEGKVKHIYFVAETKGDMSTLELRDIEKAKAHCAREHFRAISGDKVVYDVVDSYDKLWELVQG
;
A
#
# COMPACT_ATOMS: atom_id res chain seq x y z
N HIS A 1 17.41 -10.96 -13.37
CA HIS A 1 17.30 -9.74 -12.55
C HIS A 1 16.61 -10.10 -11.25
N SER A 2 17.36 -10.13 -10.15
CA SER A 2 16.94 -10.71 -8.86
C SER A 2 17.31 -9.79 -7.69
N GLN A 3 17.43 -8.48 -7.95
CA GLN A 3 17.86 -7.48 -6.97
C GLN A 3 16.75 -6.50 -6.54
N GLU A 4 15.53 -6.63 -7.05
CA GLU A 4 14.51 -5.59 -6.89
C GLU A 4 13.61 -5.81 -5.67
N VAL A 5 13.25 -7.06 -5.33
CA VAL A 5 12.39 -7.37 -4.17
C VAL A 5 13.25 -7.58 -2.93
N GLU A 6 13.14 -6.69 -1.96
CA GLU A 6 13.85 -6.82 -0.68
C GLU A 6 13.05 -7.70 0.30
N VAL A 7 11.73 -7.51 0.37
CA VAL A 7 10.85 -8.24 1.30
C VAL A 7 9.44 -8.37 0.72
N TYR A 8 8.85 -9.57 0.83
CA TYR A 8 7.43 -9.82 0.63
C TYR A 8 6.87 -10.51 1.88
N VAL A 9 5.85 -9.94 2.52
CA VAL A 9 5.31 -10.46 3.78
C VAL A 9 3.78 -10.38 3.84
N LYS A 10 3.15 -11.45 4.34
CA LYS A 10 1.74 -11.44 4.71
C LYS A 10 1.59 -10.76 6.06
N LEU A 11 0.72 -9.76 6.15
CA LEU A 11 0.57 -9.04 7.40
C LEU A 11 -0.29 -9.83 8.40
N PRO A 12 0.01 -9.77 9.71
CA PRO A 12 -0.84 -10.35 10.73
C PRO A 12 -2.23 -9.74 10.67
N ARG A 13 -3.29 -10.52 10.93
CA ARG A 13 -4.69 -10.03 10.93
C ARG A 13 -4.94 -8.81 11.83
N GLY A 14 -4.11 -8.63 12.87
CA GLY A 14 -4.18 -7.50 13.80
C GLY A 14 -3.41 -6.25 13.37
N PHE A 15 -2.75 -6.25 12.21
CA PHE A 15 -2.08 -5.07 11.68
C PHE A 15 -3.11 -4.10 11.09
N TYR A 16 -3.03 -2.83 11.46
CA TYR A 16 -3.85 -1.78 10.88
C TYR A 16 -3.11 -0.45 10.88
N ILE A 17 -3.27 0.29 9.79
CA ILE A 17 -2.84 1.68 9.68
C ILE A 17 -4.00 2.54 10.17
N SER A 18 -3.74 3.37 11.18
CA SER A 18 -4.75 4.30 11.70
C SER A 18 -4.85 5.49 10.76
N THR A 19 -6.01 5.64 10.10
CA THR A 19 -6.31 6.82 9.27
C THR A 19 -7.43 7.63 9.92
N PRO A 20 -7.54 8.95 9.64
CA PRO A 20 -8.63 9.79 10.17
C PRO A 20 -10.04 9.29 9.80
N VAL A 21 -10.15 8.52 8.71
CA VAL A 21 -11.39 7.94 8.19
C VAL A 21 -11.56 6.46 8.55
N GLY A 22 -10.76 5.95 9.49
CA GLY A 22 -10.88 4.61 10.06
C GLY A 22 -9.64 3.74 9.91
N LYS A 23 -9.71 2.50 10.40
CA LYS A 23 -8.61 1.54 10.28
C LYS A 23 -8.51 1.00 8.85
N TYR A 24 -7.30 1.00 8.30
CA TYR A 24 -6.95 0.38 7.02
C TYR A 24 -6.13 -0.89 7.29
N ASN A 25 -6.57 -2.05 6.79
CA ASN A 25 -5.97 -3.36 7.05
C ASN A 25 -5.52 -3.98 5.73
N PRO A 26 -4.28 -3.73 5.29
CA PRO A 26 -3.71 -4.37 4.11
C PRO A 26 -3.36 -5.84 4.39
N ASP A 27 -3.49 -6.71 3.39
CA ASP A 27 -3.23 -8.14 3.51
C ASP A 27 -1.73 -8.47 3.31
N TRP A 28 -1.03 -7.69 2.50
CA TRP A 28 0.40 -7.89 2.21
C TRP A 28 1.19 -6.58 2.23
N ALA A 29 2.48 -6.68 2.53
CA ALA A 29 3.45 -5.61 2.35
C ALA A 29 4.63 -6.11 1.50
N ILE A 30 5.07 -5.25 0.59
CA ILE A 30 6.11 -5.56 -0.38
C ILE A 30 7.06 -4.38 -0.42
N ALA A 31 8.34 -4.63 -0.22
CA ALA A 31 9.37 -3.61 -0.24
C ALA A 31 10.37 -3.88 -1.37
N PHE A 32 10.65 -2.84 -2.15
CA PHE A 32 11.64 -2.83 -3.22
C PHE A 32 12.71 -1.78 -2.94
N TYR A 33 13.92 -2.03 -3.44
CA TYR A 33 14.99 -1.04 -3.47
C TYR A 33 15.15 -0.50 -4.90
N GLU A 34 14.92 0.79 -5.07
CA GLU A 34 15.20 1.49 -6.32
C GLU A 34 16.32 2.52 -6.08
N GLY A 35 17.55 2.12 -6.39
CA GLY A 35 18.74 2.95 -6.17
C GLY A 35 18.98 3.29 -4.69
N LYS A 36 18.64 4.52 -4.29
CA LYS A 36 18.77 5.02 -2.89
C LYS A 36 17.44 5.14 -2.16
N VAL A 37 16.32 4.91 -2.84
CA VAL A 37 14.97 5.08 -2.32
C VAL A 37 14.36 3.71 -2.05
N LYS A 38 13.70 3.56 -0.90
CA LYS A 38 13.01 2.32 -0.53
C LYS A 38 11.54 2.46 -0.85
N HIS A 39 11.01 1.64 -1.74
CA HIS A 39 9.60 1.69 -2.12
C HIS A 39 8.86 0.63 -1.31
N ILE A 40 7.87 1.05 -0.53
CA ILE A 40 7.05 0.14 0.29
C ILE A 40 5.62 0.19 -0.24
N TYR A 41 5.20 -0.89 -0.88
CA TYR A 41 3.85 -1.07 -1.38
C TYR A 41 3.06 -1.94 -0.41
N PHE A 42 1.85 -1.52 -0.09
CA PHE A 42 0.91 -2.35 0.63
C PHE A 42 -0.16 -2.84 -0.34
N VAL A 43 -0.31 -4.16 -0.43
CA VAL A 43 -1.39 -4.77 -1.20
C VAL A 43 -2.56 -4.92 -0.24
N ALA A 44 -3.62 -4.16 -0.46
CA ALA A 44 -4.92 -4.50 0.10
C ALA A 44 -5.69 -5.21 -1.00
N GLU A 45 -5.76 -6.54 -0.91
CA GLU A 45 -6.82 -7.25 -1.60
C GLU A 45 -8.13 -6.69 -1.05
N THR A 46 -8.81 -5.87 -1.85
CA THR A 46 -10.15 -5.42 -1.53
C THR A 46 -10.98 -6.67 -1.35
N LYS A 47 -11.34 -6.98 -0.10
CA LYS A 47 -12.17 -8.13 0.24
C LYS A 47 -13.56 -7.87 -0.31
N GLY A 48 -13.72 -8.17 -1.60
CA GLY A 48 -14.87 -8.81 -2.21
C GLY A 48 -16.23 -8.34 -1.77
N ASP A 49 -16.47 -7.03 -1.72
CA ASP A 49 -17.85 -6.58 -1.79
C ASP A 49 -17.99 -5.49 -2.84
N MET A 50 -18.94 -5.71 -3.75
CA MET A 50 -19.46 -4.68 -4.65
C MET A 50 -20.17 -3.63 -3.80
N SER A 51 -19.36 -2.84 -3.14
CA SER A 51 -19.81 -1.89 -2.14
C SER A 51 -20.15 -0.58 -2.84
N THR A 52 -21.17 0.09 -2.30
CA THR A 52 -21.79 1.31 -2.82
C THR A 52 -20.74 2.37 -3.20
N LEU A 53 -21.09 3.36 -4.04
CA LEU A 53 -20.19 4.46 -4.41
C LEU A 53 -19.52 5.09 -3.18
N GLU A 54 -20.26 5.22 -2.08
CA GLU A 54 -19.80 5.76 -0.80
C GLU A 54 -18.69 4.91 -0.15
N LEU A 55 -18.80 3.59 -0.18
CA LEU A 55 -17.80 2.69 0.40
C LEU A 55 -16.48 2.76 -0.38
N ARG A 56 -16.56 2.88 -1.72
CA ARG A 56 -15.39 3.11 -2.58
C ARG A 56 -14.71 4.45 -2.30
N ASP A 57 -15.47 5.49 -2.02
CA ASP A 57 -14.89 6.81 -1.71
C ASP A 57 -14.25 6.84 -0.32
N ILE A 58 -14.80 6.11 0.66
CA ILE A 58 -14.18 5.90 1.98
C ILE A 58 -12.87 5.12 1.85
N GLU A 59 -12.82 4.07 1.03
CA GLU A 59 -11.59 3.30 0.77
C GLU A 59 -10.51 4.15 0.10
N LYS A 60 -10.88 4.96 -0.91
CA LYS A 60 -9.95 5.94 -1.52
C LYS A 60 -9.43 6.94 -0.49
N ALA A 61 -10.30 7.45 0.37
CA ALA A 61 -9.89 8.37 1.43
C ALA A 61 -8.92 7.73 2.41
N LYS A 62 -9.14 6.46 2.81
CA LYS A 62 -8.21 5.69 3.66
C LYS A 62 -6.85 5.53 2.99
N ALA A 63 -6.82 5.12 1.72
CA ALA A 63 -5.58 4.96 0.97
C ALA A 63 -4.83 6.30 0.82
N HIS A 64 -5.55 7.38 0.52
CA HIS A 64 -4.97 8.72 0.43
C HIS A 64 -4.37 9.18 1.77
N CYS A 65 -5.10 9.03 2.87
CA CYS A 65 -4.59 9.37 4.19
C CYS A 65 -3.35 8.54 4.56
N ALA A 66 -3.30 7.26 4.19
CA ALA A 66 -2.12 6.43 4.40
C ALA A 66 -0.91 6.94 3.57
N ARG A 67 -1.09 7.28 2.29
CA ARG A 67 -0.04 7.88 1.45
C ARG A 67 0.53 9.15 2.09
N GLU A 68 -0.35 10.06 2.52
CA GLU A 68 0.05 11.32 3.15
C GLU A 68 0.77 11.10 4.48
N HIS A 69 0.29 10.15 5.29
CA HIS A 69 0.93 9.79 6.55
C HIS A 69 2.35 9.27 6.32
N PHE A 70 2.53 8.33 5.39
CA PHE A 70 3.85 7.77 5.09
C PHE A 70 4.78 8.82 4.47
N ARG A 71 4.28 9.70 3.59
CA ARG A 71 5.05 10.82 3.04
C ARG A 71 5.56 11.76 4.14
N ALA A 72 4.70 12.11 5.09
CA ALA A 72 5.05 13.02 6.19
C ALA A 72 6.15 12.45 7.11
N ILE A 73 6.14 11.13 7.37
CA ILE A 73 7.13 10.50 8.27
C ILE A 73 8.41 10.05 7.55
N SER A 74 8.35 9.79 6.24
CA SER A 74 9.49 9.25 5.49
C SER A 74 10.42 10.32 4.91
N GLY A 75 9.96 11.58 4.83
CA GLY A 75 10.74 12.68 4.26
C GLY A 75 11.25 12.34 2.86
N ASP A 76 10.37 11.80 2.02
CA ASP A 76 10.61 11.38 0.62
C ASP A 76 11.60 10.22 0.43
N LYS A 77 12.13 9.63 1.51
CA LYS A 77 13.00 8.44 1.42
C LYS A 77 12.23 7.14 1.19
N VAL A 78 10.92 7.17 1.44
CA VAL A 78 10.03 6.03 1.23
C VAL A 78 8.83 6.45 0.41
N VAL A 79 8.64 5.79 -0.72
CA VAL A 79 7.44 5.89 -1.55
C VAL A 79 6.45 4.83 -1.06
N TYR A 80 5.23 5.26 -0.73
CA TYR A 80 4.15 4.39 -0.31
C TYR A 80 3.03 4.39 -1.36
N ASP A 81 2.56 3.21 -1.72
CA ASP A 81 1.33 3.08 -2.50
C ASP A 81 0.48 1.87 -2.09
N VAL A 82 -0.80 1.95 -2.46
CA VAL A 82 -1.80 0.91 -2.29
C VAL A 82 -2.15 0.33 -3.64
N VAL A 83 -2.01 -0.98 -3.78
CA VAL A 83 -2.39 -1.72 -4.97
C VAL A 83 -3.44 -2.77 -4.62
N ASP A 84 -4.33 -3.02 -5.58
CA ASP A 84 -5.47 -3.95 -5.49
C ASP A 84 -5.17 -5.32 -6.13
N SER A 85 -4.09 -5.43 -6.91
CA SER A 85 -3.65 -6.66 -7.54
C SER A 85 -2.13 -6.72 -7.69
N TYR A 86 -1.62 -7.95 -7.86
CA TYR A 86 -0.21 -8.17 -8.17
C TYR A 86 0.18 -7.58 -9.53
N ASP A 87 -0.70 -7.63 -10.53
CA ASP A 87 -0.40 -7.09 -11.86
C ASP A 87 -0.19 -5.58 -11.81
N LYS A 88 -1.03 -4.87 -11.05
CA LYS A 88 -0.92 -3.42 -10.86
C LYS A 88 0.30 -3.01 -10.05
N LEU A 89 0.72 -3.85 -9.10
CA LEU A 89 2.01 -3.70 -8.45
C LEU A 89 3.14 -3.75 -9.47
N TRP A 90 3.11 -4.75 -10.37
CA TRP A 90 4.16 -4.95 -11.35
C TRP A 90 4.23 -3.80 -12.36
N GLU A 91 3.09 -3.26 -12.79
CA GLU A 91 3.02 -2.04 -13.61
C GLU A 91 3.70 -0.84 -12.94
N LEU A 92 3.51 -0.66 -11.62
CA LEU A 92 4.11 0.44 -10.86
C LEU A 92 5.61 0.26 -10.60
N VAL A 93 6.11 -0.98 -10.62
CA VAL A 93 7.53 -1.28 -10.37
C VAL A 93 8.34 -1.29 -11.66
N GLN A 94 7.73 -1.63 -12.81
CA GLN A 94 8.42 -1.67 -14.10
C GLN A 94 8.33 -0.38 -14.94
N GLY A 95 7.43 0.53 -14.59
CA GLY A 95 7.23 1.82 -15.28
C GLY A 95 8.06 2.94 -14.69
#